data_AF-A0A8T9BH47-F1
#
_entry.id   AF-A0A8T9BH47-F1
#
_cell.length_a   1.000
_cell.length_b   1.000
_cell.length_c   1.000
_cell.angle_alpha   90.00
_cell.angle_beta   90.00
_cell.angle_gamma   90.00
#
_symmetry.space_group_name_H-M   'P 1'
#
loop_
_entity.id
_entity.type
_entity.pdbx_description
1 polymer ?
#
loop_
_entity_poly.entity_id
_entity_poly.type
_entity_poly.pdbx_seq_one_letter_code
_entity_poly.pdbx_strand_id
1 'polypeptide(L)'
;MSPSSTADLADNTSAPTVPKSTWIQASKTYKVPNITLNDPSQRPLRVITIGGGVSGVMMAYKIDQEMTNVEHVIYERNPSIGGTCDIPSHAYTYPWAPWPDWKTLLAPSGDILTYLQKVVERLDLAKYIKVNHQVAGCWWNEEKGKWRVKVQVVEPKADWSSLEPLKVLHEFEDEADVIFHATGILNRWDYPNIPGLKDFKGRLVHTAGWPDDYSSPEAWAGQDVVVIGSGATSVQVVPTMQPHVKHMDVFVRTPVWFVQIMNHYGNNYKYTEEEQQFYRDNPDLLVAHIKEMENGINGSFDQNIIGSEKQAAWRKLVEDRMRGMIKDERILEGLLPDFPVNCRRMTPGDPYLHAIQEPNVDVRFTGVARITEDGAVGDDGIERKCDTIVCATGK
;
A
#
# COMPACT_ATOMS: atom_id res chain seq x y z
N MET A 1 54.00 34.04 -0.97
CA MET A 1 53.85 33.41 0.35
C MET A 1 52.61 32.55 0.29
N SER A 2 52.80 31.25 0.35
CA SER A 2 51.77 30.22 0.21
C SER A 2 50.69 30.33 1.29
N PRO A 3 49.39 30.15 0.98
CA PRO A 3 48.41 29.81 1.99
C PRO A 3 48.56 28.33 2.37
N SER A 4 48.76 28.09 3.66
CA SER A 4 48.90 26.78 4.27
C SER A 4 47.54 26.13 4.56
N SER A 5 47.55 24.79 4.42
CA SER A 5 46.70 23.78 5.04
C SER A 5 45.21 23.72 4.66
N THR A 6 44.94 23.03 3.56
CA THR A 6 43.81 22.09 3.50
C THR A 6 44.09 20.93 4.44
N ALA A 7 43.17 20.65 5.36
CA ALA A 7 43.22 19.44 6.18
C ALA A 7 43.10 18.21 5.27
N ASP A 8 44.05 17.28 5.40
CA ASP A 8 44.03 15.98 4.75
C ASP A 8 42.77 15.21 5.16
N LEU A 9 41.82 15.10 4.24
CA LEU A 9 40.79 14.07 4.29
C LEU A 9 41.51 12.74 4.07
N ALA A 10 41.74 12.01 5.17
CA ALA A 10 42.26 10.66 5.12
C ALA A 10 41.39 9.80 4.19
N ASP A 11 42.03 9.29 3.15
CA ASP A 11 41.49 8.36 2.17
C ASP A 11 41.08 7.06 2.86
N ASN A 12 39.83 7.01 3.33
CA ASN A 12 39.23 5.81 3.92
C ASN A 12 38.31 5.12 2.90
N THR A 13 38.86 4.83 1.73
CA THR A 13 38.18 4.09 0.64
C THR A 13 38.36 2.58 0.72
N SER A 14 38.69 2.03 1.89
CA SER A 14 38.69 0.57 2.08
C SER A 14 37.27 0.07 2.32
N ALA A 15 36.46 0.02 1.26
CA ALA A 15 35.25 -0.79 1.25
C ALA A 15 35.63 -2.20 1.74
N PRO A 16 34.83 -2.84 2.62
CA PRO A 16 35.13 -4.19 3.09
C PRO A 16 35.28 -5.13 1.88
N THR A 17 36.51 -5.57 1.63
CA THR A 17 36.81 -6.48 0.53
C THR A 17 36.45 -7.88 0.99
N VAL A 18 35.44 -8.47 0.34
CA VAL A 18 35.09 -9.88 0.52
C VAL A 18 36.34 -10.71 0.15
N PRO A 19 36.93 -11.48 1.09
CA PRO A 19 38.16 -12.22 0.84
C PRO A 19 38.03 -13.09 -0.40
N LYS A 20 39.01 -13.09 -1.32
CA LYS A 20 38.96 -13.92 -2.56
C LYS A 20 38.65 -15.40 -2.31
N SER A 21 38.93 -15.90 -1.10
CA SER A 21 38.61 -17.26 -0.65
C SER A 21 37.11 -17.55 -0.49
N THR A 22 36.26 -16.54 -0.33
CA THR A 22 34.79 -16.69 -0.26
C THR A 22 34.10 -16.46 -1.59
N TRP A 23 34.86 -16.14 -2.65
CA TRP A 23 34.30 -16.02 -3.99
C TRP A 23 34.01 -17.44 -4.46
N ILE A 24 32.76 -17.70 -4.87
CA ILE A 24 32.43 -18.93 -5.57
C ILE A 24 33.39 -19.01 -6.76
N GLN A 25 34.21 -20.07 -6.83
CA GLN A 25 35.08 -20.27 -7.99
C GLN A 25 34.18 -20.32 -9.21
N ALA A 26 34.31 -19.33 -10.10
CA ALA A 26 33.57 -19.30 -11.35
C ALA A 26 33.72 -20.66 -12.01
N SER A 27 32.59 -21.28 -12.35
CA SER A 27 32.60 -22.55 -13.08
C SER A 27 33.57 -22.43 -14.25
N LYS A 28 34.51 -23.38 -14.38
CA LYS A 28 35.47 -23.40 -15.51
C LYS A 28 34.77 -23.45 -16.88
N THR A 29 33.47 -23.75 -16.92
CA THR A 29 32.67 -23.82 -18.14
C THR A 29 31.90 -22.56 -18.47
N TYR A 30 31.64 -21.65 -17.51
CA TYR A 30 30.86 -20.43 -17.77
C TYR A 30 31.80 -19.29 -18.20
N LYS A 31 31.73 -18.91 -19.48
CA LYS A 31 32.42 -17.73 -20.00
C LYS A 31 31.44 -16.56 -19.99
N VAL A 32 31.82 -15.46 -19.33
CA VAL A 32 31.09 -14.19 -19.46
C VAL A 32 31.16 -13.78 -20.93
N PRO A 33 30.02 -13.67 -21.63
CA PRO A 33 30.03 -13.25 -23.03
C PRO A 33 30.53 -11.80 -23.13
N ASN A 34 31.39 -11.52 -24.11
CA ASN A 34 31.81 -10.15 -24.44
C ASN A 34 30.75 -9.49 -25.34
N ILE A 35 29.55 -9.30 -24.79
CA ILE A 35 28.38 -8.76 -25.49
C ILE A 35 28.03 -7.42 -24.86
N THR A 36 27.81 -6.39 -25.68
CA THR A 36 27.41 -5.07 -25.20
C THR A 36 25.91 -4.98 -24.94
N LEU A 37 25.48 -3.99 -24.16
CA LEU A 37 24.05 -3.67 -24.02
C LEU A 37 23.47 -3.36 -25.41
N ASN A 38 22.29 -3.91 -25.71
CA ASN A 38 21.57 -3.80 -27.00
C ASN A 38 22.29 -4.40 -28.22
N ASP A 39 23.19 -5.35 -28.01
CA ASP A 39 23.78 -6.12 -29.11
C ASP A 39 22.67 -6.87 -29.89
N PRO A 40 22.60 -6.76 -31.23
CA PRO A 40 21.55 -7.41 -32.02
C PRO A 40 21.62 -8.95 -32.00
N SER A 41 22.74 -9.53 -31.55
CA SER A 41 22.90 -10.98 -31.32
C SER A 41 22.29 -11.46 -30.00
N GLN A 42 21.70 -10.55 -29.20
CA GLN A 42 20.99 -10.92 -27.99
C GLN A 42 19.87 -11.91 -28.30
N ARG A 43 19.93 -13.07 -27.62
CA ARG A 43 18.93 -14.13 -27.76
C ARG A 43 17.55 -13.62 -27.34
N PRO A 44 16.46 -14.18 -27.91
CA PRO A 44 15.12 -13.95 -27.39
C PRO A 44 15.00 -14.33 -25.91
N LEU A 45 14.32 -13.49 -25.14
CA LEU A 45 13.97 -13.73 -23.73
C LEU A 45 12.45 -13.76 -23.57
N ARG A 46 11.97 -14.71 -22.77
CA ARG A 46 10.58 -14.72 -22.30
C ARG A 46 10.50 -14.22 -20.87
N VAL A 47 9.71 -13.17 -20.65
CA VAL A 47 9.49 -12.56 -19.34
C VAL A 47 8.03 -12.74 -18.95
N ILE A 48 7.80 -13.28 -17.75
CA ILE A 48 6.47 -13.33 -17.13
C ILE A 48 6.45 -12.35 -15.95
N THR A 49 5.56 -11.36 -16.01
CA THR A 49 5.24 -10.52 -14.85
C THR A 49 3.99 -11.04 -14.16
N ILE A 50 4.05 -11.13 -12.83
CA ILE A 50 2.91 -11.57 -12.00
C ILE A 50 2.31 -10.35 -11.33
N GLY A 51 1.12 -9.93 -11.75
CA GLY A 51 0.42 -8.74 -11.27
C GLY A 51 0.40 -7.59 -12.28
N GLY A 52 -0.80 -7.13 -12.61
CA GLY A 52 -1.10 -5.99 -13.48
C GLY A 52 -1.29 -4.68 -12.72
N GLY A 53 -0.58 -4.50 -11.60
CA GLY A 53 -0.59 -3.24 -10.86
C GLY A 53 0.39 -2.20 -11.40
N VAL A 54 0.64 -1.13 -10.62
CA VAL A 54 1.59 -0.06 -10.97
C VAL A 54 2.97 -0.61 -11.37
N SER A 55 3.55 -1.53 -10.61
CA SER A 55 4.85 -2.12 -10.97
C SER A 55 4.78 -2.96 -12.25
N GLY A 56 3.68 -3.65 -12.50
CA GLY A 56 3.50 -4.46 -13.71
C GLY A 56 3.36 -3.61 -14.97
N VAL A 57 2.57 -2.54 -14.89
CA VAL A 57 2.40 -1.57 -15.99
C VAL A 57 3.71 -0.84 -16.28
N MET A 58 4.46 -0.43 -15.26
CA MET A 58 5.82 0.13 -15.44
C MET A 58 6.74 -0.86 -16.16
N MET A 59 6.67 -2.14 -15.81
CA MET A 59 7.50 -3.16 -16.47
C MET A 59 7.13 -3.34 -17.95
N ALA A 60 5.84 -3.38 -18.28
CA ALA A 60 5.39 -3.39 -19.68
C ALA A 60 5.90 -2.17 -20.45
N TYR A 61 5.79 -0.97 -19.87
CA TYR A 61 6.33 0.24 -20.48
C TYR A 61 7.83 0.14 -20.75
N LYS A 62 8.62 -0.26 -19.75
CA LYS A 62 10.08 -0.39 -19.88
C LYS A 62 10.48 -1.42 -20.93
N ILE A 63 9.82 -2.57 -20.96
CA ILE A 63 10.08 -3.60 -21.97
C ILE A 63 9.72 -3.09 -23.38
N ASP A 64 8.55 -2.48 -23.54
CA ASP A 64 8.05 -2.00 -24.84
C ASP A 64 8.93 -0.87 -25.41
N GLN A 65 9.47 0.01 -24.56
CA GLN A 65 10.21 1.19 -24.99
C GLN A 65 11.73 1.01 -25.05
N GLU A 66 12.30 0.17 -24.18
CA GLU A 66 13.76 0.09 -23.98
C GLU A 66 14.35 -1.26 -24.37
N MET A 67 13.54 -2.29 -24.62
CA MET A 67 14.03 -3.64 -24.90
C MET A 67 13.64 -4.13 -26.29
N THR A 68 14.49 -4.96 -26.86
CA THR A 68 14.23 -5.71 -28.10
C THR A 68 14.42 -7.19 -27.82
N ASN A 69 13.86 -8.06 -28.66
CA ASN A 69 13.93 -9.51 -28.50
C ASN A 69 13.38 -10.03 -27.15
N VAL A 70 12.38 -9.35 -26.58
CA VAL A 70 11.67 -9.79 -25.37
C VAL A 70 10.23 -10.13 -25.71
N GLU A 71 9.83 -11.36 -25.41
CA GLU A 71 8.43 -11.75 -25.36
C GLU A 71 7.93 -11.57 -23.93
N HIS A 72 6.89 -10.76 -23.74
CA HIS A 72 6.39 -10.40 -22.42
C HIS A 72 4.91 -10.75 -22.26
N VAL A 73 4.56 -11.27 -21.07
CA VAL A 73 3.17 -11.42 -20.64
C VAL A 73 3.04 -11.04 -19.17
N ILE A 74 1.94 -10.37 -18.85
CA ILE A 74 1.50 -10.04 -17.49
C ILE A 74 0.28 -10.90 -17.18
N TYR A 75 0.36 -11.69 -16.11
CA TYR A 75 -0.80 -12.40 -15.57
C TYR A 75 -1.37 -11.64 -14.37
N GLU A 76 -2.60 -11.16 -14.50
CA GLU A 76 -3.36 -10.47 -13.46
C GLU A 76 -4.56 -11.33 -13.05
N ARG A 77 -4.70 -11.58 -11.75
CA ARG A 77 -5.75 -12.44 -11.21
C ARG A 77 -7.13 -11.79 -11.29
N ASN A 78 -7.19 -10.48 -11.11
CA ASN A 78 -8.43 -9.71 -11.08
C ASN A 78 -8.96 -9.49 -12.51
N PRO A 79 -10.25 -9.11 -12.66
CA PRO A 79 -10.83 -8.81 -13.97
C PRO A 79 -10.30 -7.51 -14.61
N SER A 80 -9.50 -6.75 -13.87
CA SER A 80 -8.87 -5.51 -14.31
C SER A 80 -7.51 -5.34 -13.63
N ILE A 81 -6.65 -4.53 -14.24
CA ILE A 81 -5.50 -3.90 -13.58
C ILE A 81 -5.96 -3.08 -12.36
N GLY A 82 -5.02 -2.65 -11.51
CA GLY A 82 -5.37 -1.78 -10.38
C GLY A 82 -4.22 -1.44 -9.44
N GLY A 83 -4.57 -0.95 -8.27
CA GLY A 83 -3.62 -0.53 -7.25
C GLY A 83 -4.27 0.45 -6.28
N THR A 84 -3.58 0.74 -5.19
CA THR A 84 -4.01 1.72 -4.17
C THR A 84 -2.80 2.52 -3.70
N CYS A 85 -3.05 3.71 -3.16
CA CYS A 85 -2.03 4.61 -2.62
C CYS A 85 -2.65 5.60 -1.63
N ASP A 86 -1.80 6.21 -0.82
CA ASP A 86 -2.10 7.19 0.23
C ASP A 86 -1.07 8.34 0.25
N ILE A 87 -0.35 8.53 -0.87
CA ILE A 87 0.62 9.63 -1.13
C ILE A 87 -0.07 10.64 -2.07
N PRO A 88 0.30 11.94 -2.09
CA PRO A 88 -0.24 12.91 -3.04
C PRO A 88 -0.31 12.40 -4.49
N SER A 89 -1.49 12.48 -5.11
CA SER A 89 -1.82 11.87 -6.40
C SER A 89 -0.85 12.30 -7.51
N HIS A 90 -0.53 13.59 -7.57
CA HIS A 90 0.44 14.13 -8.52
C HIS A 90 1.85 13.54 -8.30
N ALA A 91 2.26 13.28 -7.06
CA ALA A 91 3.53 12.59 -6.75
C ALA A 91 3.46 11.07 -6.96
N TYR A 92 2.27 10.47 -6.88
CA TYR A 92 2.03 9.06 -7.18
C TYR A 92 1.59 8.83 -8.63
N THR A 93 2.40 9.34 -9.54
CA THR A 93 2.17 9.27 -10.98
C THR A 93 3.47 8.83 -11.66
N TYR A 94 3.41 8.15 -12.81
CA TYR A 94 4.64 7.86 -13.53
C TYR A 94 5.31 9.16 -14.00
N PRO A 95 6.63 9.33 -13.82
CA PRO A 95 7.32 10.57 -14.22
C PRO A 95 7.19 10.91 -15.71
N TRP A 96 6.95 9.90 -16.55
CA TRP A 96 6.77 10.01 -18.00
C TRP A 96 5.30 10.08 -18.44
N ALA A 97 4.34 9.96 -17.50
CA ALA A 97 2.91 10.11 -17.77
C ALA A 97 2.23 10.92 -16.64
N PRO A 98 2.59 12.21 -16.47
CA PRO A 98 1.91 13.10 -15.53
C PRO A 98 0.42 13.20 -15.86
N TRP A 99 -0.42 13.35 -14.83
CA TRP A 99 -1.87 13.36 -14.96
C TRP A 99 -2.47 14.66 -14.38
N PRO A 100 -3.00 15.58 -15.21
CA PRO A 100 -3.58 16.82 -14.73
C PRO A 100 -4.98 16.64 -14.14
N ASP A 101 -5.72 15.59 -14.53
CA ASP A 101 -7.13 15.41 -14.15
C ASP A 101 -7.30 14.63 -12.83
N TRP A 102 -6.35 14.72 -11.91
CA TRP A 102 -6.56 14.17 -10.57
C TRP A 102 -7.68 14.96 -9.88
N LYS A 103 -8.68 14.27 -9.34
CA LYS A 103 -9.82 14.92 -8.67
C LYS A 103 -9.50 15.36 -7.25
N THR A 104 -8.56 14.68 -6.61
CA THR A 104 -8.23 14.90 -5.21
C THR A 104 -6.74 14.77 -4.94
N LEU A 105 -6.28 15.43 -3.88
CA LEU A 105 -4.88 15.38 -3.44
C LEU A 105 -4.46 13.95 -3.08
N LEU A 106 -5.32 13.15 -2.44
CA LEU A 106 -5.09 11.71 -2.21
C LEU A 106 -6.13 10.88 -2.98
N ALA A 107 -5.77 10.40 -4.17
CA ALA A 107 -6.73 9.75 -5.06
C ALA A 107 -7.33 8.48 -4.45
N PRO A 108 -8.67 8.31 -4.48
CA PRO A 108 -9.29 7.02 -4.18
C PRO A 108 -8.87 5.97 -5.22
N SER A 109 -8.99 4.69 -4.87
CA SER A 109 -8.58 3.57 -5.74
C SER A 109 -9.19 3.62 -7.14
N GLY A 110 -10.45 4.07 -7.28
CA GLY A 110 -11.13 4.21 -8.58
C GLY A 110 -10.49 5.28 -9.49
N ASP A 111 -9.97 6.37 -8.93
CA ASP A 111 -9.27 7.39 -9.71
C ASP A 111 -7.88 6.89 -10.13
N ILE A 112 -7.18 6.15 -9.26
CA ILE A 112 -5.89 5.50 -9.59
C ILE A 112 -6.09 4.47 -10.71
N LEU A 113 -7.15 3.67 -10.63
CA LEU A 113 -7.52 2.72 -11.67
C LEU A 113 -7.76 3.44 -13.00
N THR A 114 -8.50 4.55 -12.99
CA THR A 114 -8.76 5.36 -14.19
C THR A 114 -7.45 5.85 -14.82
N TYR A 115 -6.53 6.37 -14.00
CA TYR A 115 -5.21 6.79 -14.47
C TYR A 115 -4.44 5.64 -15.14
N LEU A 116 -4.34 4.49 -14.47
CA LEU A 116 -3.63 3.32 -15.00
C LEU A 116 -4.26 2.79 -16.30
N GLN A 117 -5.59 2.76 -16.38
CA GLN A 117 -6.30 2.35 -17.60
C GLN A 117 -5.97 3.27 -18.77
N LYS A 118 -5.98 4.59 -18.55
CA LYS A 118 -5.59 5.56 -19.57
C LYS A 118 -4.14 5.41 -20.01
N VAL A 119 -3.21 5.13 -19.08
CA VAL A 119 -1.80 4.85 -19.41
C VAL A 119 -1.69 3.59 -20.28
N VAL A 120 -2.36 2.50 -19.88
CA VAL A 120 -2.33 1.22 -20.59
C VAL A 120 -2.94 1.34 -21.98
N GLU A 121 -4.06 2.04 -22.12
CA GLU A 121 -4.73 2.29 -23.41
C GLU A 121 -3.85 3.15 -24.33
N ARG A 122 -3.37 4.29 -23.84
CA ARG A 122 -2.63 5.27 -24.66
C ARG A 122 -1.31 4.74 -25.19
N LEU A 123 -0.68 3.82 -24.45
CA LEU A 123 0.61 3.21 -24.81
C LEU A 123 0.44 1.80 -25.39
N ASP A 124 -0.80 1.36 -25.67
CA ASP A 124 -1.09 0.03 -26.20
C ASP A 124 -0.41 -1.10 -25.40
N LEU A 125 -0.40 -0.98 -24.06
CA LEU A 125 0.21 -1.97 -23.17
C LEU A 125 -0.74 -3.14 -22.84
N ALA A 126 -2.03 -3.00 -23.19
CA ALA A 126 -3.04 -4.03 -22.97
C ALA A 126 -2.68 -5.36 -23.66
N LYS A 127 -1.92 -5.30 -24.77
CA LYS A 127 -1.41 -6.47 -25.50
C LYS A 127 -0.58 -7.43 -24.63
N TYR A 128 0.06 -6.91 -23.58
CA TYR A 128 0.85 -7.72 -22.65
C TYR A 128 0.01 -8.32 -21.51
N ILE A 129 -1.21 -7.84 -21.26
CA ILE A 129 -1.95 -8.12 -20.03
C ILE A 129 -3.03 -9.18 -20.25
N LYS A 130 -3.00 -10.21 -19.41
CA LYS A 130 -4.01 -11.26 -19.30
C LYS A 130 -4.67 -11.17 -17.93
N VAL A 131 -5.86 -10.57 -17.88
CA VAL A 131 -6.72 -10.52 -16.69
C VAL A 131 -7.41 -11.86 -16.43
N ASN A 132 -7.90 -12.10 -15.22
CA ASN A 132 -8.46 -13.38 -14.79
C ASN A 132 -7.50 -14.57 -14.93
N HIS A 133 -6.19 -14.32 -14.78
CA HIS A 133 -5.14 -15.33 -14.80
C HIS A 133 -4.36 -15.27 -13.48
N GLN A 134 -4.54 -16.28 -12.64
CA GLN A 134 -3.81 -16.44 -11.39
C GLN A 134 -2.57 -17.30 -11.61
N VAL A 135 -1.38 -16.79 -11.27
CA VAL A 135 -0.20 -17.64 -11.17
C VAL A 135 -0.26 -18.42 -9.86
N ALA A 136 -0.34 -19.75 -9.98
CA ALA A 136 -0.44 -20.67 -8.83
C ALA A 136 0.94 -21.07 -8.27
N GLY A 137 2.00 -20.98 -9.09
CA GLY A 137 3.35 -21.25 -8.65
C GLY A 137 4.38 -21.16 -9.77
N CYS A 138 5.65 -21.05 -9.37
CA CYS A 138 6.80 -20.92 -10.25
C CYS A 138 7.91 -21.84 -9.73
N TRP A 139 8.51 -22.67 -10.60
CA TRP A 139 9.56 -23.61 -10.25
C TRP A 139 10.71 -23.52 -11.24
N TRP A 140 11.92 -23.37 -10.73
CA TRP A 140 13.11 -23.36 -11.56
C TRP A 140 13.39 -24.76 -12.13
N ASN A 141 13.66 -24.83 -13.43
CA ASN A 141 14.12 -26.02 -14.13
C ASN A 141 15.60 -25.84 -14.50
N GLU A 142 16.48 -26.53 -13.77
CA GLU A 142 17.94 -26.45 -13.96
C GLU A 142 18.40 -26.93 -15.34
N GLU A 143 17.78 -27.99 -15.88
CA GLU A 143 18.18 -28.56 -17.18
C GLU A 143 17.89 -27.60 -18.34
N LYS A 144 16.76 -26.90 -18.26
CA LYS A 144 16.35 -25.93 -19.28
C LYS A 144 16.87 -24.52 -19.02
N GLY A 145 17.29 -24.22 -17.79
CA GLY A 145 17.62 -22.86 -17.36
C GLY A 145 16.42 -21.92 -17.45
N LYS A 146 15.22 -22.41 -17.12
CA LYS A 146 13.96 -21.67 -17.23
C LYS A 146 13.07 -21.90 -16.03
N TRP A 147 12.20 -20.93 -15.76
CA TRP A 147 11.08 -21.11 -14.85
C TRP A 147 9.95 -21.84 -15.55
N ARG A 148 9.38 -22.85 -14.89
CA ARG A 148 8.06 -23.41 -15.19
C ARG A 148 7.03 -22.68 -14.34
N VAL A 149 6.01 -22.12 -14.95
CA VAL A 149 4.98 -21.30 -14.31
C VAL A 149 3.62 -21.94 -14.51
N LYS A 150 2.93 -22.24 -13.41
CA LYS A 150 1.56 -22.76 -13.46
C LYS A 150 0.58 -21.60 -13.43
N VAL A 151 -0.24 -21.47 -14.47
CA VAL A 151 -1.22 -20.41 -14.63
C VAL A 151 -2.62 -21.01 -14.60
N GLN A 152 -3.50 -20.42 -13.81
CA GLN A 152 -4.91 -20.80 -13.66
C GLN A 152 -5.78 -19.69 -14.22
N VAL A 153 -6.60 -20.01 -15.22
CA VAL A 153 -7.65 -19.10 -15.67
C VAL A 153 -8.82 -19.25 -14.72
N VAL A 154 -9.26 -18.13 -14.16
CA VAL A 154 -10.23 -18.10 -13.06
C VAL A 154 -11.50 -17.36 -13.48
N GLU A 155 -12.62 -17.70 -12.82
CA GLU A 155 -13.85 -16.92 -12.96
C GLU A 155 -13.65 -15.50 -12.40
N PRO A 156 -14.10 -14.44 -13.10
CA PRO A 156 -14.07 -13.08 -12.58
C PRO A 156 -14.78 -12.99 -11.23
N LYS A 157 -14.09 -12.48 -10.20
CA LYS A 157 -14.66 -12.22 -8.88
C LYS A 157 -14.87 -10.72 -8.70
N ALA A 158 -16.14 -10.33 -8.56
CA ALA A 158 -16.54 -8.96 -8.26
C ALA A 158 -16.52 -8.69 -6.74
N ASP A 159 -17.08 -9.62 -5.96
CA ASP A 159 -17.17 -9.50 -4.51
C ASP A 159 -15.94 -10.14 -3.82
N TRP A 160 -15.13 -9.31 -3.17
CA TRP A 160 -13.94 -9.74 -2.42
C TRP A 160 -14.19 -9.93 -0.92
N SER A 161 -15.43 -9.83 -0.45
CA SER A 161 -15.79 -10.03 0.95
C SER A 161 -15.70 -11.47 1.44
N SER A 162 -15.80 -12.42 0.51
CA SER A 162 -15.60 -13.84 0.79
C SER A 162 -14.15 -14.28 0.60
N LEU A 163 -13.65 -15.11 1.51
CA LEU A 163 -12.34 -15.79 1.39
C LEU A 163 -12.40 -17.06 0.53
N GLU A 164 -13.55 -17.40 -0.07
CA GLU A 164 -13.67 -18.55 -0.95
C GLU A 164 -12.65 -18.47 -2.10
N PRO A 165 -11.94 -19.58 -2.40
CA PRO A 165 -11.00 -19.64 -3.50
C PRO A 165 -11.67 -19.28 -4.83
N LEU A 166 -10.88 -18.70 -5.75
CA LEU A 166 -11.35 -18.46 -7.10
C LEU A 166 -11.65 -19.79 -7.80
N LYS A 167 -12.79 -19.84 -8.50
CA LYS A 167 -13.13 -21.00 -9.32
C LYS A 167 -12.20 -21.07 -10.52
N VAL A 168 -11.39 -22.12 -10.57
CA VAL A 168 -10.51 -22.40 -11.71
C VAL A 168 -11.34 -22.95 -12.86
N LEU A 169 -11.28 -22.30 -14.02
CA LEU A 169 -11.94 -22.72 -15.25
C LEU A 169 -11.08 -23.70 -16.03
N HIS A 170 -9.78 -23.41 -16.14
CA HIS A 170 -8.76 -24.33 -16.65
C HIS A 170 -7.37 -23.89 -16.18
N GLU A 171 -6.38 -24.77 -16.34
CA GLU A 171 -4.98 -24.48 -16.00
C GLU A 171 -4.04 -24.91 -17.12
N PHE A 172 -2.91 -24.22 -17.23
CA PHE A 172 -1.85 -24.54 -18.17
C PHE A 172 -0.48 -24.23 -17.57
N GLU A 173 0.57 -24.77 -18.19
CA GLU A 173 1.95 -24.44 -17.86
C GLU A 173 2.52 -23.50 -18.92
N ASP A 174 3.26 -22.52 -18.44
CA ASP A 174 4.05 -21.60 -19.24
C ASP A 174 5.53 -21.70 -18.81
N GLU A 175 6.44 -21.22 -19.64
CA GLU A 175 7.87 -21.16 -19.31
C GLU A 175 8.37 -19.72 -19.41
N ALA A 176 9.37 -19.34 -18.63
CA ALA A 176 10.01 -18.03 -18.74
C ALA A 176 11.51 -18.09 -18.44
N ASP A 177 12.28 -17.21 -19.07
CA ASP A 177 13.66 -16.95 -18.67
C ASP A 177 13.71 -16.11 -17.39
N VAL A 178 12.78 -15.15 -17.25
CA VAL A 178 12.74 -14.21 -16.14
C VAL A 178 11.32 -14.08 -15.60
N ILE A 179 11.20 -14.07 -14.27
CA ILE A 179 9.95 -13.75 -13.58
C ILE A 179 10.09 -12.40 -12.89
N PHE A 180 9.12 -11.52 -13.11
CA PHE A 180 8.96 -10.28 -12.37
C PHE A 180 7.78 -10.40 -11.39
N HIS A 181 8.09 -10.53 -10.10
CA HIS A 181 7.08 -10.70 -9.05
C HIS A 181 6.52 -9.32 -8.63
N ALA A 182 5.44 -8.89 -9.28
CA ALA A 182 4.81 -7.57 -9.14
C ALA A 182 3.43 -7.64 -8.45
N THR A 183 3.22 -8.60 -7.55
CA THR A 183 1.91 -8.86 -6.93
C THR A 183 1.47 -7.78 -5.94
N GLY A 184 2.36 -6.85 -5.58
CA GLY A 184 2.18 -5.93 -4.47
C GLY A 184 2.34 -6.62 -3.11
N ILE A 185 2.74 -5.85 -2.10
CA ILE A 185 3.01 -6.36 -0.75
C ILE A 185 1.75 -6.47 0.13
N LEU A 186 0.66 -5.79 -0.24
CA LEU A 186 -0.61 -5.72 0.52
C LEU A 186 -1.79 -6.21 -0.33
N ASN A 187 -1.75 -7.46 -0.83
CA ASN A 187 -2.76 -7.99 -1.75
C ASN A 187 -3.63 -9.15 -1.19
N ARG A 188 -3.17 -9.78 -0.10
CA ARG A 188 -3.83 -10.95 0.48
C ARG A 188 -4.23 -10.61 1.90
N TRP A 189 -5.53 -10.64 2.15
CA TRP A 189 -6.09 -10.48 3.48
C TRP A 189 -6.65 -11.80 3.98
N ASP A 190 -6.82 -11.88 5.30
CA ASP A 190 -7.44 -13.00 5.99
C ASP A 190 -7.89 -12.48 7.36
N TYR A 191 -8.92 -13.10 7.93
CA TYR A 191 -9.45 -12.68 9.22
C TYR A 191 -8.38 -12.80 10.32
N PRO A 192 -8.47 -11.97 11.38
CA PRO A 192 -7.56 -12.09 12.50
C PRO A 192 -7.77 -13.43 13.21
N ASN A 193 -6.69 -14.04 13.67
CA ASN A 193 -6.76 -15.29 14.42
C ASN A 193 -7.20 -15.02 15.87
N ILE A 194 -8.51 -14.80 16.06
CA ILE A 194 -9.14 -14.54 17.36
C ILE A 194 -10.02 -15.74 17.72
N PRO A 195 -9.87 -16.35 18.91
CA PRO A 195 -10.73 -17.44 19.36
C PRO A 195 -12.21 -17.05 19.28
N GLY A 196 -13.06 -17.95 18.80
CA GLY A 196 -14.52 -17.74 18.72
C GLY A 196 -15.00 -16.85 17.57
N LEU A 197 -14.11 -16.33 16.70
CA LEU A 197 -14.50 -15.43 15.60
C LEU A 197 -15.54 -16.04 14.66
N LYS A 198 -15.45 -17.36 14.42
CA LYS A 198 -16.38 -18.11 13.56
C LYS A 198 -17.74 -18.39 14.21
N ASP A 199 -17.83 -18.22 15.54
CA ASP A 199 -19.04 -18.49 16.32
C ASP A 199 -19.94 -17.26 16.45
N PHE A 200 -19.46 -16.08 16.02
CA PHE A 200 -20.23 -14.83 16.02
C PHE A 200 -21.45 -14.95 15.13
N LYS A 201 -22.63 -14.63 15.69
CA LYS A 201 -23.92 -14.72 14.98
C LYS A 201 -24.29 -13.43 14.25
N GLY A 202 -23.65 -12.32 14.58
CA GLY A 202 -23.79 -11.05 13.89
C GLY A 202 -23.01 -11.00 12.58
N ARG A 203 -22.91 -9.80 12.00
CA ARG A 203 -22.20 -9.59 10.74
C ARG A 203 -20.70 -9.42 10.95
N LEU A 204 -19.89 -10.19 10.24
CA LEU A 204 -18.43 -10.09 10.29
C LEU A 204 -17.88 -9.49 8.98
N VAL A 205 -17.23 -8.33 9.08
CA VAL A 205 -16.70 -7.57 7.93
C VAL A 205 -15.19 -7.43 8.06
N HIS A 206 -14.44 -7.55 6.96
CA HIS A 206 -13.02 -7.21 6.93
C HIS A 206 -12.78 -6.05 5.97
N THR A 207 -11.95 -5.06 6.34
CA THR A 207 -11.79 -3.84 5.53
C THR A 207 -11.19 -4.05 4.14
N ALA A 208 -10.46 -5.15 3.95
CA ALA A 208 -9.89 -5.53 2.65
C ALA A 208 -10.82 -6.38 1.76
N GLY A 209 -11.97 -6.78 2.28
CA GLY A 209 -13.02 -7.50 1.58
C GLY A 209 -14.36 -6.95 2.06
N TRP A 210 -14.64 -5.70 1.73
CA TRP A 210 -15.85 -5.04 2.20
C TRP A 210 -17.06 -5.51 1.38
N PRO A 211 -18.17 -5.97 2.00
CA PRO A 211 -19.36 -6.40 1.27
C PRO A 211 -20.07 -5.26 0.56
N ASP A 212 -20.48 -5.48 -0.70
CA ASP A 212 -21.23 -4.49 -1.48
C ASP A 212 -22.59 -4.16 -0.83
N ASP A 213 -23.24 -5.16 -0.22
CA ASP A 213 -24.52 -4.99 0.49
C ASP A 213 -24.40 -4.19 1.81
N TYR A 214 -23.17 -3.94 2.27
CA TYR A 214 -22.87 -3.23 3.50
C TYR A 214 -22.11 -1.94 3.23
N SER A 215 -22.38 -1.23 2.13
CA SER A 215 -21.58 -0.09 1.66
C SER A 215 -22.28 1.28 1.77
N SER A 216 -23.35 1.38 2.57
CA SER A 216 -24.08 2.64 2.77
C SER A 216 -24.43 2.91 4.24
N PRO A 217 -24.60 4.19 4.65
CA PRO A 217 -25.02 4.56 6.00
C PRO A 217 -26.25 3.79 6.52
N GLU A 218 -27.20 3.51 5.65
CA GLU A 218 -28.43 2.78 5.98
C GLU A 218 -28.16 1.33 6.38
N ALA A 219 -27.10 0.72 5.85
CA ALA A 219 -26.76 -0.68 6.12
C ALA A 219 -26.27 -0.91 7.56
N TRP A 220 -25.71 0.11 8.20
CA TRP A 220 -25.23 0.07 9.60
C TRP A 220 -25.97 1.05 10.53
N ALA A 221 -27.00 1.70 10.03
CA ALA A 221 -27.80 2.64 10.82
C ALA A 221 -28.42 1.94 12.03
N GLY A 222 -28.24 2.51 13.22
CA GLY A 222 -28.83 1.99 14.46
C GLY A 222 -28.20 0.70 15.00
N GLN A 223 -27.13 0.18 14.39
CA GLN A 223 -26.42 -1.01 14.88
C GLN A 223 -25.42 -0.65 15.99
N ASP A 224 -25.18 -1.61 16.88
CA ASP A 224 -24.02 -1.60 17.77
C ASP A 224 -22.84 -2.25 17.02
N VAL A 225 -21.71 -1.54 16.87
CA VAL A 225 -20.58 -1.96 16.02
C VAL A 225 -19.29 -2.07 16.83
N VAL A 226 -18.55 -3.16 16.67
CA VAL A 226 -17.18 -3.30 17.19
C VAL A 226 -16.18 -3.16 16.05
N VAL A 227 -15.20 -2.27 16.17
CA VAL A 227 -14.07 -2.13 15.25
C VAL A 227 -12.80 -2.70 15.91
N ILE A 228 -12.19 -3.68 15.25
CA ILE A 228 -10.94 -4.30 15.70
C ILE A 228 -9.77 -3.71 14.92
N GLY A 229 -8.94 -2.91 15.60
CA GLY A 229 -7.75 -2.28 15.03
C GLY A 229 -7.86 -0.76 14.92
N SER A 230 -6.69 -0.12 14.90
CA SER A 230 -6.48 1.33 14.89
C SER A 230 -5.56 1.78 13.75
N GLY A 231 -5.30 0.90 12.78
CA GLY A 231 -4.44 1.19 11.62
C GLY A 231 -5.13 2.10 10.61
N ALA A 232 -4.44 2.34 9.48
CA ALA A 232 -4.91 3.25 8.43
C ALA A 232 -6.35 2.97 7.95
N THR A 233 -6.75 1.69 7.82
CA THR A 233 -8.12 1.35 7.42
C THR A 233 -9.16 1.70 8.48
N SER A 234 -8.85 1.52 9.77
CA SER A 234 -9.72 1.94 10.88
C SER A 234 -9.91 3.46 10.89
N VAL A 235 -8.82 4.20 10.68
CA VAL A 235 -8.81 5.66 10.60
C VAL A 235 -9.72 6.20 9.50
N GLN A 236 -9.90 5.45 8.42
CA GLN A 236 -10.79 5.80 7.31
C GLN A 236 -12.24 5.34 7.54
N VAL A 237 -12.44 4.16 8.14
CA VAL A 237 -13.78 3.55 8.30
C VAL A 237 -14.57 4.16 9.45
N VAL A 238 -13.94 4.34 10.61
CA VAL A 238 -14.61 4.82 11.83
C VAL A 238 -15.33 6.17 11.61
N PRO A 239 -14.72 7.21 11.00
CA PRO A 239 -15.40 8.49 10.80
C PRO A 239 -16.61 8.43 9.88
N THR A 240 -16.63 7.48 8.93
CA THR A 240 -17.74 7.32 7.99
C THR A 240 -18.90 6.55 8.60
N MET A 241 -18.61 5.61 9.50
CA MET A 241 -19.65 4.81 10.17
C MET A 241 -20.23 5.49 11.42
N GLN A 242 -19.37 6.12 12.23
CA GLN A 242 -19.72 6.67 13.55
C GLN A 242 -20.97 7.56 13.57
N PRO A 243 -21.24 8.44 12.58
CA PRO A 243 -22.43 9.30 12.63
C PRO A 243 -23.77 8.57 12.52
N HIS A 244 -23.76 7.30 12.10
CA HIS A 244 -24.96 6.54 11.75
C HIS A 244 -25.23 5.34 12.66
N VAL A 245 -24.19 4.79 13.28
CA VAL A 245 -24.32 3.67 14.23
C VAL A 245 -24.93 4.13 15.54
N LYS A 246 -25.60 3.21 16.25
CA LYS A 246 -26.14 3.47 17.58
C LYS A 246 -25.03 3.59 18.63
N HIS A 247 -24.05 2.69 18.57
CA HIS A 247 -22.87 2.68 19.42
C HIS A 247 -21.69 2.05 18.69
N MET A 248 -20.46 2.46 19.01
CA MET A 248 -19.24 1.89 18.48
C MET A 248 -18.19 1.65 19.57
N ASP A 249 -17.70 0.43 19.69
CA ASP A 249 -16.48 0.13 20.46
C ASP A 249 -15.30 0.01 19.51
N VAL A 250 -14.21 0.75 19.76
CA VAL A 250 -12.97 0.68 18.94
C VAL A 250 -11.84 0.08 19.77
N PHE A 251 -11.40 -1.13 19.40
CA PHE A 251 -10.28 -1.81 20.07
C PHE A 251 -8.94 -1.37 19.48
N VAL A 252 -8.14 -0.73 20.33
CA VAL A 252 -6.82 -0.18 20.02
C VAL A 252 -5.77 -0.98 20.78
N ARG A 253 -5.16 -1.97 20.12
CA ARG A 253 -4.05 -2.74 20.70
C ARG A 253 -2.72 -1.98 20.68
N THR A 254 -2.49 -1.20 19.62
CA THR A 254 -1.26 -0.40 19.50
C THR A 254 -1.65 0.98 18.97
N PRO A 255 -1.24 2.07 19.65
CA PRO A 255 -1.52 3.41 19.20
C PRO A 255 -0.77 3.75 17.90
N VAL A 256 -1.24 4.81 17.22
CA VAL A 256 -0.67 5.31 15.96
C VAL A 256 -0.44 6.82 16.05
N TRP A 257 0.55 7.32 15.31
CA TRP A 257 0.82 8.75 15.21
C TRP A 257 -0.11 9.40 14.18
N PHE A 258 -0.84 10.43 14.61
CA PHE A 258 -1.73 11.22 13.75
C PHE A 258 -1.04 12.50 13.30
N VAL A 259 -0.95 12.71 11.99
CA VAL A 259 -0.19 13.82 11.39
C VAL A 259 -0.97 14.52 10.28
N GLN A 260 -0.43 15.64 9.83
CA GLN A 260 -0.85 16.29 8.59
C GLN A 260 0.19 16.01 7.51
N ILE A 261 -0.25 15.65 6.30
CA ILE A 261 0.65 15.41 5.15
C ILE A 261 0.31 16.45 4.10
N MET A 262 1.18 17.43 3.83
CA MET A 262 0.98 18.42 2.76
C MET A 262 -0.41 19.12 2.80
N ASN A 263 -0.79 19.68 3.95
CA ASN A 263 -2.15 20.25 4.19
C ASN A 263 -3.30 19.24 4.02
N HIS A 264 -3.03 17.94 4.02
CA HIS A 264 -4.02 16.91 4.19
C HIS A 264 -4.15 16.53 5.67
N TYR A 265 -5.33 16.78 6.21
CA TYR A 265 -5.67 16.58 7.62
C TYR A 265 -6.47 15.28 7.85
N GLY A 266 -6.71 14.50 6.80
CA GLY A 266 -7.76 13.46 6.75
C GLY A 266 -8.99 13.90 5.95
N ASN A 267 -9.16 15.22 5.72
CA ASN A 267 -10.07 15.76 4.72
C ASN A 267 -9.36 15.92 3.39
N ASN A 268 -9.83 15.21 2.37
CA ASN A 268 -9.16 15.13 1.08
C ASN A 268 -9.44 16.38 0.23
N TYR A 269 -8.40 17.15 -0.07
CA TYR A 269 -8.51 18.35 -0.91
C TYR A 269 -8.99 17.96 -2.31
N LYS A 270 -9.95 18.70 -2.85
CA LYS A 270 -10.52 18.48 -4.18
C LYS A 270 -9.98 19.55 -5.12
N TYR A 271 -9.35 19.12 -6.21
CA TYR A 271 -8.92 20.02 -7.27
C TYR A 271 -10.13 20.55 -8.03
N THR A 272 -10.13 21.83 -8.34
CA THR A 272 -11.20 22.43 -9.16
C THR A 272 -10.95 22.17 -10.65
N GLU A 273 -12.00 22.29 -11.47
CA GLU A 273 -11.84 22.19 -12.93
C GLU A 273 -10.91 23.26 -13.48
N GLU A 274 -10.88 24.45 -12.88
CA GLU A 274 -9.95 25.52 -13.25
C GLU A 274 -8.49 25.15 -12.95
N GLU A 275 -8.22 24.50 -11.81
CA GLU A 275 -6.88 24.02 -11.46
C GLU A 275 -6.43 22.89 -12.39
N GLN A 276 -7.32 21.95 -12.68
CA GLN A 276 -7.04 20.88 -13.64
C GLN A 276 -6.80 21.45 -15.03
N GLN A 277 -7.63 22.40 -15.48
CA GLN A 277 -7.46 23.07 -16.77
C GLN A 277 -6.15 23.85 -16.83
N PHE A 278 -5.79 24.55 -15.75
CA PHE A 278 -4.50 25.23 -15.64
C PHE A 278 -3.33 24.26 -15.87
N TYR A 279 -3.35 23.07 -15.26
CA TYR A 279 -2.30 22.07 -15.47
C TYR A 279 -2.36 21.41 -16.85
N ARG A 280 -3.54 21.25 -17.45
CA ARG A 280 -3.70 20.82 -18.85
C ARG A 280 -3.02 21.80 -19.81
N ASP A 281 -3.19 23.11 -19.57
CA ASP A 281 -2.63 24.17 -20.41
C ASP A 281 -1.14 24.46 -20.11
N ASN A 282 -0.65 24.08 -18.92
CA ASN A 282 0.70 24.39 -18.45
C ASN A 282 1.42 23.12 -17.92
N PRO A 283 1.79 22.16 -18.78
CA PRO A 283 2.38 20.89 -18.36
C PRO A 283 3.72 21.05 -17.62
N ASP A 284 4.55 22.03 -17.98
CA ASP A 284 5.82 22.29 -17.27
C ASP A 284 5.60 22.72 -15.82
N LEU A 285 4.51 23.46 -15.56
CA LEU A 285 4.13 23.87 -14.21
C LEU A 285 3.57 22.70 -13.41
N LEU A 286 2.87 21.77 -14.06
CA LEU A 286 2.48 20.50 -13.44
C LEU A 286 3.72 19.70 -13.01
N VAL A 287 4.74 19.59 -13.87
CA VAL A 287 5.99 18.90 -13.51
C VAL A 287 6.71 19.62 -12.36
N ALA A 288 6.73 20.95 -12.35
CA ALA A 288 7.29 21.72 -11.24
C ALA A 288 6.54 21.46 -9.93
N HIS A 289 5.21 21.41 -9.97
CA HIS A 289 4.36 21.10 -8.82
C HIS A 289 4.60 19.68 -8.27
N ILE A 290 4.72 18.69 -9.17
CA ILE A 290 5.08 17.31 -8.79
C ILE A 290 6.43 17.30 -8.05
N LYS A 291 7.45 17.96 -8.61
CA LYS A 291 8.78 18.04 -7.99
C LYS A 291 8.76 18.76 -6.64
N GLU A 292 7.95 19.80 -6.48
CA GLU A 292 7.77 20.48 -5.21
C GLU A 292 7.22 19.51 -4.13
N MET A 293 6.18 18.74 -4.48
CA MET A 293 5.63 17.72 -3.58
C MET A 293 6.65 16.65 -3.22
N GLU A 294 7.35 16.10 -4.21
CA GLU A 294 8.40 15.10 -4.01
C GLU A 294 9.53 15.63 -3.12
N ASN A 295 9.98 16.87 -3.37
CA ASN A 295 11.03 17.51 -2.56
C ASN A 295 10.57 17.74 -1.12
N GLY A 296 9.32 18.13 -0.89
CA GLY A 296 8.77 18.30 0.45
C GLY A 296 8.76 16.99 1.25
N ILE A 297 8.31 15.90 0.61
CA ILE A 297 8.24 14.57 1.24
C ILE A 297 9.65 14.00 1.46
N ASN A 298 10.49 13.97 0.43
CA ASN A 298 11.82 13.36 0.49
C ASN A 298 12.83 14.21 1.26
N GLY A 299 12.71 15.54 1.22
CA GLY A 299 13.59 16.47 1.95
C GLY A 299 13.44 16.38 3.48
N SER A 300 12.37 15.74 3.96
CA SER A 300 12.10 15.52 5.38
C SER A 300 12.78 14.24 5.93
N PHE A 301 13.67 13.59 5.17
CA PHE A 301 14.26 12.30 5.51
C PHE A 301 14.94 12.27 6.89
N ASP A 302 15.62 13.34 7.29
CA ASP A 302 16.30 13.45 8.59
C ASP A 302 15.37 13.26 9.81
N GLN A 303 14.05 13.47 9.64
CA GLN A 303 13.04 13.20 10.67
C GLN A 303 12.91 11.70 10.97
N ASN A 304 13.42 10.82 10.10
CA ASN A 304 13.42 9.37 10.29
C ASN A 304 14.68 8.87 11.02
N ILE A 305 15.68 9.74 11.25
CA ILE A 305 16.94 9.36 11.88
C ILE A 305 16.77 9.45 13.40
N ILE A 306 16.80 8.30 14.08
CA ILE A 306 16.70 8.21 15.54
C ILE A 306 17.83 9.05 16.17
N GLY A 307 17.46 9.91 17.12
CA GLY A 307 18.40 10.77 17.85
C GLY A 307 18.78 12.07 17.14
N SER A 308 18.25 12.35 15.95
CA SER A 308 18.45 13.64 15.29
C SER A 308 17.62 14.74 15.96
N GLU A 309 18.11 15.99 15.94
CA GLU A 309 17.36 17.15 16.45
C GLU A 309 16.01 17.31 15.72
N LYS A 310 15.99 17.04 14.41
CA LYS A 310 14.78 17.09 13.58
C LYS A 310 13.77 16.03 13.98
N GLN A 311 14.21 14.82 14.33
CA GLN A 311 13.31 13.76 14.81
C GLN A 311 12.71 14.11 16.17
N ALA A 312 13.51 14.66 17.10
CA ALA A 312 13.01 15.11 18.40
C ALA A 312 12.01 16.26 18.27
N ALA A 313 12.31 17.26 17.43
CA ALA A 313 11.41 18.35 17.12
C ALA A 313 10.12 17.87 16.45
N TRP A 314 10.23 16.92 15.51
CA TRP A 314 9.08 16.32 14.84
C TRP A 314 8.18 15.56 15.81
N ARG A 315 8.76 14.74 16.70
CA ARG A 315 8.02 14.07 17.77
C ARG A 315 7.24 15.07 18.62
N LYS A 316 7.93 16.12 19.10
CA LYS A 316 7.29 17.13 19.93
C LYS A 316 6.13 17.82 19.21
N LEU A 317 6.32 18.19 17.95
CA LEU A 317 5.28 18.85 17.15
C LEU A 317 4.03 17.97 16.99
N VAL A 318 4.23 16.68 16.67
CA VAL A 318 3.12 15.72 16.50
C VAL A 318 2.42 15.45 17.84
N GLU A 319 3.17 15.31 18.92
CA GLU A 319 2.62 15.13 20.27
C GLU A 319 1.81 16.35 20.72
N ASP A 320 2.37 17.56 20.63
CA ASP A 320 1.68 18.81 20.98
C ASP A 320 0.37 18.95 20.19
N ARG A 321 0.40 18.56 18.91
CA ARG A 321 -0.79 18.55 18.05
C ARG A 321 -1.85 17.56 18.53
N MET A 322 -1.47 16.32 18.83
CA MET A 322 -2.39 15.31 19.36
C MET A 322 -3.01 15.78 20.69
N ARG A 323 -2.20 16.34 21.59
CA ARG A 323 -2.66 16.94 22.86
C ARG A 323 -3.64 18.10 22.64
N GLY A 324 -3.46 18.90 21.59
CA GLY A 324 -4.38 19.98 21.25
C GLY A 324 -5.71 19.51 20.67
N MET A 325 -5.78 18.32 20.08
CA MET A 325 -7.00 17.78 19.45
C MET A 325 -7.81 16.84 20.35
N ILE A 326 -7.14 16.11 21.23
CA ILE A 326 -7.77 15.12 22.11
C ILE A 326 -8.11 15.79 23.45
N LYS A 327 -9.40 15.87 23.76
CA LYS A 327 -9.93 16.53 24.97
C LYS A 327 -10.04 15.58 26.17
N ASP A 328 -10.29 14.29 25.92
CA ASP A 328 -10.37 13.26 26.96
C ASP A 328 -8.95 12.74 27.28
N GLU A 329 -8.49 12.96 28.51
CA GLU A 329 -7.18 12.53 28.98
C GLU A 329 -6.99 11.01 28.87
N ARG A 330 -8.04 10.22 29.09
CA ARG A 330 -7.98 8.76 28.97
C ARG A 330 -7.69 8.35 27.53
N ILE A 331 -8.29 9.04 26.55
CA ILE A 331 -8.05 8.80 25.13
C ILE A 331 -6.64 9.23 24.75
N LEU A 332 -6.19 10.37 25.27
CA LEU A 332 -4.85 10.90 25.00
C LEU A 332 -3.76 9.95 25.51
N GLU A 333 -3.84 9.53 26.77
CA GLU A 333 -2.88 8.58 27.37
C GLU A 333 -2.83 7.26 26.59
N GLY A 334 -3.99 6.73 26.18
CA GLY A 334 -4.05 5.47 25.44
C GLY A 334 -3.63 5.57 23.97
N LEU A 335 -3.73 6.75 23.34
CA LEU A 335 -3.34 6.96 21.93
C LEU A 335 -1.94 7.50 21.74
N LEU A 336 -1.26 8.00 22.77
CA LEU A 336 0.11 8.49 22.64
C LEU A 336 1.10 7.33 22.52
N PRO A 337 1.79 7.15 21.38
CA PRO A 337 2.73 6.07 21.23
C PRO A 337 4.05 6.27 22.00
N ASP A 338 4.58 5.17 22.54
CA ASP A 338 5.89 5.10 23.20
C ASP A 338 7.06 4.97 22.21
N PHE A 339 6.79 4.57 20.97
CA PHE A 339 7.78 4.44 19.91
C PHE A 339 7.99 5.77 19.13
N PRO A 340 9.16 5.96 18.49
CA PRO A 340 9.44 7.18 17.72
C PRO A 340 8.46 7.41 16.56
N VAL A 341 8.17 8.67 16.24
CA VAL A 341 7.42 9.02 15.01
C VAL A 341 8.17 8.48 13.79
N ASN A 342 7.43 8.04 12.77
CA ASN A 342 7.91 7.36 11.54
C ASN A 342 8.39 5.90 11.69
N CYS A 343 8.55 5.35 12.91
CA CYS A 343 8.85 3.91 13.06
C CYS A 343 7.70 3.01 12.60
N ARG A 344 6.48 3.54 12.64
CA ARG A 344 5.31 2.99 11.97
C ARG A 344 4.74 4.05 11.05
N ARG A 345 4.02 3.60 10.02
CA ARG A 345 3.35 4.49 9.07
C ARG A 345 2.43 5.45 9.83
N MET A 346 2.68 6.75 9.69
CA MET A 346 1.81 7.78 10.25
C MET A 346 0.48 7.82 9.49
N THR A 347 -0.55 8.39 10.10
CA THR A 347 -1.88 8.44 9.46
C THR A 347 -2.49 9.85 9.54
N PRO A 348 -2.90 10.44 8.41
CA PRO A 348 -3.83 11.57 8.41
C PRO A 348 -5.17 11.12 8.97
N GLY A 349 -5.66 11.75 10.05
CA GLY A 349 -6.79 11.18 10.78
C GLY A 349 -7.55 12.16 11.66
N ASP A 350 -7.64 13.45 11.29
CA ASP A 350 -8.46 14.40 12.05
C ASP A 350 -9.92 13.95 12.17
N PRO A 351 -10.59 13.47 11.09
CA PRO A 351 -11.94 12.93 11.21
C PRO A 351 -12.04 11.77 12.21
N TYR A 352 -11.00 10.94 12.33
CA TYR A 352 -10.94 9.86 13.32
C TYR A 352 -10.79 10.40 14.73
N LEU A 353 -9.88 11.35 14.94
CA LEU A 353 -9.72 12.01 16.24
C LEU A 353 -11.01 12.70 16.70
N HIS A 354 -11.82 13.24 15.77
CA HIS A 354 -13.15 13.74 16.09
C HIS A 354 -14.13 12.61 16.44
N ALA A 355 -14.26 11.60 15.57
CA ALA A 355 -15.23 10.52 15.72
C ALA A 355 -15.05 9.73 17.04
N ILE A 356 -13.82 9.44 17.45
CA ILE A 356 -13.56 8.66 18.67
C ILE A 356 -13.88 9.41 19.98
N GLN A 357 -14.12 10.72 19.90
CA GLN A 357 -14.47 11.56 21.03
C GLN A 357 -15.99 11.80 21.11
N GLU A 358 -16.77 11.27 20.16
CA GLU A 358 -18.21 11.41 20.15
C GLU A 358 -18.87 10.51 21.21
N PRO A 359 -20.01 10.90 21.80
CA PRO A 359 -20.63 10.19 22.92
C PRO A 359 -21.07 8.75 22.62
N ASN A 360 -21.23 8.38 21.35
CA ASN A 360 -21.59 7.04 20.92
C ASN A 360 -20.37 6.16 20.64
N VAL A 361 -19.14 6.61 20.92
CA VAL A 361 -17.91 5.83 20.70
C VAL A 361 -17.16 5.58 22.00
N ASP A 362 -16.88 4.31 22.28
CA ASP A 362 -16.02 3.87 23.38
C ASP A 362 -14.68 3.33 22.83
N VAL A 363 -13.59 4.08 23.04
CA VAL A 363 -12.25 3.60 22.71
C VAL A 363 -11.73 2.66 23.79
N ARG A 364 -11.30 1.45 23.40
CA ARG A 364 -10.82 0.39 24.30
C ARG A 364 -9.33 0.16 24.04
N PHE A 365 -8.47 0.55 24.96
CA PHE A 365 -7.00 0.39 24.85
C PHE A 365 -6.54 -1.02 25.25
N THR A 366 -7.12 -2.02 24.59
CA THR A 366 -6.84 -3.45 24.80
C THR A 366 -6.90 -4.19 23.47
N GLY A 367 -6.32 -5.39 23.41
CA GLY A 367 -6.63 -6.33 22.34
C GLY A 367 -7.98 -7.01 22.57
N VAL A 368 -8.44 -7.74 21.54
CA VAL A 368 -9.60 -8.63 21.66
C VAL A 368 -9.09 -10.02 22.01
N ALA A 369 -9.45 -10.51 23.19
CA ALA A 369 -9.04 -11.81 23.70
C ALA A 369 -9.80 -12.97 23.02
N ARG A 370 -11.10 -12.79 22.82
CA ARG A 370 -11.98 -13.74 22.13
C ARG A 370 -13.24 -13.06 21.61
N ILE A 371 -13.90 -13.71 20.66
CA ILE A 371 -15.24 -13.40 20.21
C ILE A 371 -16.22 -14.41 20.82
N THR A 372 -17.42 -13.96 21.11
CA THR A 372 -18.55 -14.74 21.59
C THR A 372 -19.63 -14.78 20.50
N GLU A 373 -20.72 -15.51 20.73
CA GLU A 373 -21.84 -15.52 19.78
C GLU A 373 -22.45 -14.13 19.55
N ASP A 374 -22.40 -13.24 20.55
CA ASP A 374 -23.12 -11.95 20.57
C ASP A 374 -22.17 -10.72 20.60
N GLY A 375 -20.85 -10.90 20.61
CA GLY A 375 -19.93 -9.78 20.83
C GLY A 375 -18.45 -10.11 20.97
N ALA A 376 -17.66 -9.09 21.32
CA ALA A 376 -16.21 -9.18 21.50
C ALA A 376 -15.81 -8.99 22.96
N VAL A 377 -14.85 -9.78 23.45
CA VAL A 377 -14.30 -9.66 24.82
C VAL A 377 -12.88 -9.12 24.74
N GLY A 378 -12.64 -8.00 25.41
CA GLY A 378 -11.31 -7.41 25.52
C GLY A 378 -10.37 -8.23 26.40
N ASP A 379 -9.08 -7.94 26.33
CA ASP A 379 -8.09 -8.49 27.28
C ASP A 379 -8.35 -8.07 28.73
N ASP A 380 -9.15 -7.02 28.93
CA ASP A 380 -9.67 -6.59 30.24
C ASP A 380 -10.81 -7.49 30.77
N GLY A 381 -11.25 -8.48 29.99
CA GLY A 381 -12.33 -9.39 30.33
C GLY A 381 -13.74 -8.81 30.16
N ILE A 382 -13.88 -7.59 29.66
CA ILE A 382 -15.16 -6.93 29.46
C ILE A 382 -15.72 -7.28 28.09
N GLU A 383 -16.96 -7.75 28.07
CA GLU A 383 -17.69 -8.08 26.84
C GLU A 383 -18.43 -6.86 26.29
N ARG A 384 -18.39 -6.72 24.95
CA ARG A 384 -19.11 -5.74 24.15
C ARG A 384 -20.00 -6.45 23.16
N LYS A 385 -21.31 -6.40 23.44
CA LYS A 385 -22.32 -6.92 22.54
C LYS A 385 -22.45 -6.02 21.32
N CYS A 386 -22.54 -6.61 20.14
CA CYS A 386 -22.63 -5.87 18.89
C CYS A 386 -23.37 -6.68 17.82
N ASP A 387 -23.96 -5.97 16.88
CA ASP A 387 -24.57 -6.57 15.69
C ASP A 387 -23.52 -6.84 14.61
N THR A 388 -22.47 -6.02 14.56
CA THR A 388 -21.41 -6.10 13.54
C THR A 388 -20.02 -6.00 14.14
N ILE A 389 -19.11 -6.85 13.69
CA ILE A 389 -17.67 -6.74 13.93
C ILE A 389 -16.96 -6.37 12.63
N VAL A 390 -16.25 -5.25 12.65
CA VAL A 390 -15.39 -4.78 11.56
C VAL A 390 -13.92 -5.05 11.91
N CYS A 391 -13.31 -5.99 11.21
CA CYS A 391 -11.88 -6.27 11.29
C CYS A 391 -11.10 -5.30 10.41
N ALA A 392 -10.59 -4.23 11.01
CA ALA A 392 -9.67 -3.26 10.40
C ALA A 392 -8.21 -3.68 10.65
N THR A 393 -7.90 -4.94 10.37
CA THR A 393 -6.62 -5.57 10.63
C THR A 393 -5.76 -5.63 9.37
N GLY A 394 -4.58 -5.00 9.40
CA GLY A 394 -3.57 -5.19 8.36
C GLY A 394 -2.81 -6.50 8.55
N LYS A 395 -2.50 -7.21 7.45
CA LYS A 395 -1.51 -8.29 7.40
C LYS A 395 -0.35 -7.87 6.52
#